data_AF-A0A3D5EME6-F1
#
_entry.id   AF-A0A3D5EME6-F1
#
_cell.length_a   1.000
_cell.length_b   1.000
_cell.length_c   1.000
_cell.angle_alpha   90.00
_cell.angle_beta   90.00
_cell.angle_gamma   90.00
#
_symmetry.space_group_name_H-M   'P 1'
#
loop_
_entity.id
_entity.type
_entity.pdbx_description
1 polymer ?
#
loop_
_entity_poly.entity_id
_entity_poly.type
_entity_poly.pdbx_seq_one_letter_code
_entity_poly.pdbx_strand_id
1 'polypeptide(L)'
;MFEIKKIIGSLLMPLPLLGLLTLVMVFLAIAHKRKALYFGFVSILTLMMISTPFIGQSLIAASNNPAWQFNQAKHPKLDNIVVLGCSIMPNSRLAANHQLGDCALARLLEGVKLA
;
A
#
# COMPACT_ATOMS: atom_id res chain seq x y z
N MET A 1 17.30 10.64 -17.45
CA MET A 1 16.85 9.26 -17.76
C MET A 1 16.07 8.65 -16.59
N PHE A 2 16.61 8.64 -15.37
CA PHE A 2 15.95 8.07 -14.20
C PHE A 2 14.67 8.81 -13.77
N GLU A 3 14.72 10.14 -13.67
CA GLU A 3 13.56 10.94 -13.22
C GLU A 3 12.34 10.84 -14.15
N ILE A 4 12.54 10.92 -15.47
CA ILE A 4 11.44 10.80 -16.43
C ILE A 4 10.78 9.42 -16.34
N LYS A 5 11.58 8.36 -16.23
CA LYS A 5 11.08 6.99 -16.10
C LYS A 5 10.34 6.79 -14.77
N LYS A 6 10.77 7.48 -13.72
CA LYS A 6 10.11 7.49 -12.40
C LYS A 6 8.77 8.22 -12.42
N ILE A 7 8.68 9.35 -13.12
CA ILE A 7 7.43 10.09 -13.30
C ILE A 7 6.43 9.26 -14.12
N ILE A 8 6.87 8.69 -15.25
CA ILE A 8 6.02 7.82 -16.08
C ILE A 8 5.60 6.58 -15.29
N GLY A 9 6.53 5.95 -14.55
CA GLY A 9 6.24 4.80 -13.71
C GLY A 9 5.28 5.13 -12.57
N SER A 10 5.41 6.32 -11.96
CA SER A 10 4.49 6.80 -10.93
C SER A 10 3.10 7.06 -11.51
N LEU A 11 3.00 7.53 -12.75
CA LEU A 11 1.71 7.77 -13.41
C LEU A 11 1.03 6.48 -13.87
N LEU A 12 1.82 5.46 -14.21
CA LEU A 12 1.34 4.11 -14.55
C LEU A 12 0.98 3.24 -13.34
N MET A 13 1.18 3.72 -12.12
CA MET A 13 0.69 3.01 -10.94
C MET A 13 -0.85 2.87 -10.99
N PRO A 14 -1.42 1.81 -10.41
CA PRO A 14 -2.85 1.51 -10.53
C PRO A 14 -3.74 2.63 -9.95
N LEU A 15 -3.33 3.29 -8.86
CA LEU A 15 -4.11 4.38 -8.25
C LEU A 15 -4.15 5.63 -9.15
N PRO A 16 -3.01 6.20 -9.59
CA PRO A 16 -3.01 7.37 -10.47
C PRO A 16 -3.69 7.10 -11.82
N LEU A 17 -3.53 5.88 -12.36
CA LEU A 17 -4.18 5.48 -13.61
C LEU A 17 -5.71 5.48 -13.49
N LEU A 18 -6.26 4.88 -12.43
CA LEU A 18 -7.69 4.89 -12.15
C LEU A 18 -8.21 6.32 -11.91
N GLY A 19 -7.44 7.15 -11.18
CA GLY A 19 -7.78 8.56 -10.99
C GLY A 19 -7.81 9.38 -12.28
N LEU A 20 -6.90 9.11 -13.22
CA LEU A 20 -6.92 9.76 -14.53
C LEU A 20 -8.12 9.28 -15.36
N LEU A 21 -8.44 7.99 -15.29
CA LEU A 21 -9.61 7.42 -15.96
C LEU A 21 -10.93 8.01 -15.42
N THR A 22 -11.08 8.18 -14.11
CA THR A 22 -12.27 8.82 -13.53
C THR A 22 -12.40 10.26 -14.03
N LEU A 23 -11.31 11.02 -14.08
CA LEU A 23 -11.31 12.41 -14.57
C LEU A 23 -11.77 12.49 -16.04
N VAL A 24 -11.24 11.62 -16.91
CA VAL A 24 -11.65 11.54 -18.32
C VAL A 24 -13.14 11.19 -18.45
N MET A 25 -13.63 10.25 -17.64
CA MET A 25 -15.04 9.84 -17.68
C MET A 25 -15.98 10.94 -17.20
N VAL A 26 -15.59 11.71 -16.18
CA VAL A 26 -16.36 12.88 -15.72
C VAL A 26 -16.40 13.96 -16.81
N PHE A 27 -15.28 14.24 -17.48
CA PHE A 27 -15.25 15.19 -18.59
C PHE A 27 -16.16 14.76 -19.75
N LEU A 28 -16.15 13.47 -20.12
CA LEU A 28 -17.04 12.92 -21.14
C LEU A 28 -18.52 12.92 -20.72
N ALA A 29 -18.81 12.78 -19.43
CA ALA A 29 -20.17 12.87 -18.90
C ALA A 29 -20.74 14.29 -19.02
N ILE A 30 -19.91 15.32 -18.80
CA ILE A 30 -20.27 16.73 -19.04
C ILE A 30 -20.59 16.97 -20.53
N ALA A 31 -19.91 16.28 -21.45
CA ALA A 31 -20.20 16.30 -22.88
C ALA A 31 -21.44 15.46 -23.31
N HIS A 32 -22.43 15.29 -22.43
CA HIS A 32 -23.71 14.60 -22.64
C HIS A 32 -23.65 13.10 -23.00
N LYS A 33 -22.52 12.41 -22.78
CA LYS A 33 -22.44 10.96 -22.99
C LYS A 33 -22.94 10.21 -21.74
N ARG A 34 -24.24 9.90 -21.67
CA ARG A 34 -24.85 9.17 -20.54
C ARG A 34 -24.13 7.87 -20.16
N LYS A 35 -23.56 7.15 -21.14
CA LYS A 35 -22.78 5.92 -20.88
C LYS A 35 -21.47 6.18 -20.12
N ALA A 36 -20.83 7.33 -20.32
CA ALA A 36 -19.59 7.70 -19.63
C ALA A 36 -19.80 7.86 -18.12
N LEU A 37 -20.99 8.29 -17.70
CA LEU A 37 -21.35 8.43 -16.29
C LEU A 37 -21.42 7.08 -15.57
N TYR A 38 -21.93 6.04 -16.23
CA TYR A 38 -21.92 4.67 -15.69
C TYR A 38 -20.49 4.15 -15.52
N PHE A 39 -19.66 4.26 -16.56
CA PHE A 39 -18.25 3.84 -16.47
C PHE A 39 -17.45 4.65 -15.45
N GLY A 40 -17.71 5.96 -15.34
CA GLY A 40 -17.12 6.82 -14.32
C GLY A 40 -17.52 6.41 -12.90
N PHE A 41 -18.80 6.09 -12.69
CA PHE A 41 -19.28 5.61 -11.39
C PHE A 41 -18.64 4.27 -11.01
N VAL A 42 -18.56 3.31 -11.93
CA VAL A 42 -17.86 2.04 -11.71
C VAL A 42 -16.39 2.30 -11.36
N SER A 43 -15.71 3.18 -12.09
CA SER A 43 -14.32 3.53 -11.82
C SER A 43 -14.11 4.13 -10.43
N ILE A 44 -14.96 5.08 -10.02
CA ILE A 44 -14.93 5.67 -8.66
C ILE A 44 -15.19 4.60 -7.59
N LEU A 45 -16.19 3.74 -7.80
CA LEU A 45 -16.51 2.67 -6.87
C LEU A 45 -15.34 1.69 -6.71
N THR A 46 -14.70 1.31 -7.80
CA THR A 46 -13.50 0.46 -7.76
C THR A 46 -12.33 1.13 -7.06
N LEU A 47 -12.13 2.44 -7.29
CA LEU A 47 -11.08 3.21 -6.63
C LEU A 47 -11.33 3.32 -5.12
N MET A 48 -12.58 3.56 -4.70
CA MET A 48 -12.95 3.55 -3.28
C MET A 48 -12.74 2.17 -2.66
N MET A 49 -13.17 1.10 -3.34
CA MET A 49 -12.94 -0.26 -2.86
C MET A 49 -11.46 -0.55 -2.65
N ILE A 50 -10.61 -0.29 -3.65
CA ILE A 50 -9.17 -0.57 -3.57
C ILE A 50 -8.47 0.33 -2.52
N SER A 51 -8.94 1.56 -2.34
CA SER A 51 -8.35 2.49 -1.36
C SER A 51 -8.76 2.19 0.09
N THR A 52 -9.79 1.37 0.31
CA THR A 52 -10.16 0.97 1.66
C THR A 52 -9.24 -0.12 2.21
N PRO A 53 -8.77 0.03 3.47
CA PRO A 53 -7.83 -0.92 4.07
C PRO A 53 -8.43 -2.33 4.20
N PHE A 54 -9.75 -2.45 4.32
CA PHE A 54 -10.43 -3.74 4.43
C PHE A 54 -10.17 -4.66 3.23
N ILE A 55 -10.31 -4.13 2.01
CA ILE A 55 -10.11 -4.90 0.78
C ILE A 55 -8.62 -5.21 0.59
N GLY A 56 -7.75 -4.23 0.85
CA GLY A 56 -6.30 -4.44 0.80
C GLY A 56 -5.84 -5.52 1.77
N GLN A 57 -6.30 -5.48 3.02
CA GLN A 57 -5.95 -6.47 4.05
C GLN A 57 -6.51 -7.86 3.71
N SER A 58 -7.72 -7.97 3.16
CA SER A 58 -8.27 -9.26 2.72
C SER A 58 -7.44 -9.89 1.60
N LEU A 59 -7.00 -9.10 0.61
CA LEU A 59 -6.11 -9.55 -0.47
C LEU A 59 -4.75 -10.03 0.07
N ILE A 60 -4.17 -9.29 1.01
CA ILE A 60 -2.89 -9.63 1.64
C ILE A 60 -3.05 -10.87 2.53
N ALA A 61 -4.14 -10.98 3.29
CA ALA A 61 -4.45 -12.10 4.16
C ALA A 61 -4.56 -13.41 3.38
N ALA A 62 -5.17 -13.40 2.20
CA ALA A 62 -5.25 -14.56 1.32
C ALA A 62 -3.87 -15.10 0.89
N SER A 63 -2.85 -14.25 0.87
CA SER A 63 -1.48 -14.62 0.49
C SER A 63 -0.59 -15.03 1.68
N ASN A 64 -1.01 -14.83 2.93
CA ASN A 64 -0.18 -15.18 4.08
C ASN A 64 -0.26 -16.69 4.35
N ASN A 65 0.81 -17.41 4.07
CA ASN A 65 0.93 -18.80 4.47
C ASN A 65 1.21 -18.86 5.99
N PRO A 66 0.40 -19.56 6.81
CA PRO A 66 0.60 -19.64 8.26
C PRO A 66 1.97 -20.26 8.64
N ALA A 67 2.64 -20.95 7.72
CA ALA A 67 3.99 -21.48 7.91
C ALA A 67 5.07 -20.39 8.06
N TRP A 68 4.80 -19.15 7.66
CA TRP A 68 5.73 -18.01 7.76
C TRP A 68 5.41 -17.10 8.95
N GLN A 69 4.90 -17.68 10.04
CA GLN A 69 4.76 -16.95 11.30
C GLN A 69 5.99 -17.22 12.16
N PHE A 70 6.54 -16.14 12.72
CA PHE A 70 7.69 -16.20 13.61
C PHE A 70 7.45 -17.21 14.74
N ASN A 71 8.28 -18.25 14.82
CA ASN A 71 8.13 -19.27 15.84
C ASN A 71 9.02 -18.94 17.05
N GLN A 72 8.41 -18.36 18.09
CA GLN A 72 9.08 -18.04 19.35
C GLN A 72 9.72 -19.26 20.03
N ALA A 73 9.18 -20.46 19.83
CA ALA A 73 9.75 -21.68 20.41
C ALA A 73 11.09 -22.07 19.76
N LYS A 74 11.36 -21.65 18.50
CA LYS A 74 12.65 -21.86 17.84
C LYS A 74 13.71 -20.84 18.27
N HIS A 75 13.28 -19.68 18.77
CA HIS A 75 14.14 -18.56 19.14
C HIS A 75 13.87 -18.12 20.58
N PRO A 76 14.32 -18.90 21.59
CA PRO A 76 13.98 -18.66 23.01
C PRO A 76 14.64 -17.42 23.62
N LYS A 77 15.63 -16.82 22.95
CA LYS A 77 16.23 -15.53 23.32
C LYS A 77 16.26 -14.62 22.09
N LEU A 78 15.57 -13.48 22.18
CA LEU A 78 15.55 -12.46 21.14
C LEU A 78 15.85 -11.12 21.81
N ASP A 79 17.07 -10.61 21.63
CA ASP A 79 17.50 -9.40 22.33
C ASP A 79 17.05 -8.14 21.59
N ASN A 80 17.29 -8.06 20.28
CA ASN A 80 16.95 -6.87 19.48
C ASN A 80 16.63 -7.24 18.03
N ILE A 81 15.71 -6.48 17.41
CA ILE A 81 15.42 -6.53 15.97
C ILE A 81 15.95 -5.24 15.34
N VAL A 82 16.87 -5.37 14.39
CA VAL A 82 17.45 -4.22 13.68
C VAL A 82 16.87 -4.15 12.28
N VAL A 83 16.17 -3.05 11.98
CA VAL A 83 15.62 -2.78 10.64
C VAL A 83 16.56 -1.84 9.91
N LEU A 84 17.07 -2.28 8.76
CA LEU A 84 18.03 -1.51 7.98
C LEU A 84 17.34 -0.68 6.88
N GLY A 85 17.63 0.63 6.87
CA GLY A 85 17.12 1.59 5.87
C GLY A 85 15.71 2.11 6.15
N CYS A 86 15.23 3.01 5.29
CA CYS A 86 13.99 3.81 5.45
C CYS A 86 14.10 4.95 6.48
N SER A 87 13.09 5.82 6.52
CA SER A 87 12.99 6.96 7.43
C SER A 87 12.49 6.56 8.82
N ILE A 88 12.89 7.36 9.81
CA ILE A 88 12.33 7.36 11.16
C ILE A 88 11.73 8.74 11.45
N MET A 89 10.68 8.77 12.26
CA MET A 89 10.11 9.99 12.81
C MET A 89 10.43 10.03 14.31
N PRO A 90 11.61 10.57 14.69
CA PRO A 90 12.11 10.46 16.05
C PRO A 90 11.21 11.22 17.01
N ASN A 91 10.68 10.52 18.00
CA ASN A 91 9.87 11.13 19.05
C ASN A 91 10.05 10.36 20.36
N SER A 92 10.71 10.99 21.32
CA SER A 92 11.06 10.39 22.62
C SER A 92 9.85 10.00 23.48
N ARG A 93 8.63 10.42 23.11
CA ARG A 93 7.39 10.06 23.80
C ARG A 93 6.71 8.81 23.24
N LEU A 94 7.12 8.31 22.07
CA LEU A 94 6.54 7.14 21.43
C LEU A 94 7.45 5.91 21.56
N ALA A 95 6.86 4.72 21.61
CA ALA A 95 7.62 3.48 21.56
C ALA A 95 8.36 3.33 20.21
N ALA A 96 9.46 2.58 20.19
CA ALA A 96 10.33 2.42 19.01
C ALA A 96 9.52 2.06 17.74
N ASN A 97 8.58 1.11 17.82
CA ASN A 97 7.75 0.69 16.69
C ASN A 97 6.91 1.82 16.06
N HIS A 98 6.51 2.81 16.85
CA HIS A 98 5.74 3.97 16.38
C HIS A 98 6.60 5.11 15.85
N GLN A 99 7.93 4.99 15.96
CA GLN A 99 8.89 5.93 15.37
C GLN A 99 9.37 5.46 13.98
N LEU A 100 9.01 4.25 13.56
CA LEU A 100 9.35 3.73 12.22
C LEU A 100 8.46 4.36 11.16
N GLY A 101 9.05 4.80 10.04
CA GLY A 101 8.29 5.17 8.85
C GLY A 101 7.65 3.95 8.18
N ASP A 102 6.67 4.17 7.30
CA ASP A 102 5.87 3.11 6.67
C ASP A 102 6.72 2.01 6.03
N CYS A 103 7.81 2.38 5.35
CA CYS A 103 8.71 1.41 4.72
C CYS A 103 9.58 0.62 5.72
N ALA A 104 9.87 1.15 6.90
CA ALA A 104 10.62 0.45 7.95
C ALA A 104 9.67 -0.51 8.68
N LEU A 105 8.44 -0.06 8.95
CA LEU A 105 7.40 -0.88 9.56
C LEU A 105 7.05 -2.09 8.69
N ALA A 106 6.86 -1.88 7.37
CA ALA A 106 6.61 -2.99 6.44
C ALA A 106 7.77 -4.00 6.43
N ARG A 107 9.03 -3.52 6.45
CA ARG A 107 10.21 -4.41 6.52
C ARG A 107 10.30 -5.17 7.84
N LEU A 108 9.94 -4.53 8.96
CA LEU A 108 9.91 -5.19 10.26
C LEU A 108 8.88 -6.32 10.24
N LEU A 109 7.66 -6.04 9.78
CA LEU A 109 6.59 -7.04 9.74
C LEU A 109 6.94 -8.22 8.85
N GLU A 110 7.45 -7.97 7.64
CA GLU A 110 7.88 -9.05 6.75
C GLU A 110 9.13 -9.77 7.24
N GLY A 111 10.09 -9.06 7.83
CA GLY A 111 11.30 -9.65 8.41
C GLY A 111 11.00 -10.58 9.58
N VAL A 112 10.05 -10.21 10.45
CA VAL A 112 9.58 -11.07 11.55
C VAL A 112 8.91 -12.32 11.00
N LYS A 113 8.08 -12.21 9.95
CA LYS A 113 7.47 -13.39 9.32
C LYS A 113 8.49 -14.40 8.76
N LEU A 114 9.60 -13.90 8.21
CA LEU A 114 10.62 -14.75 7.58
C LEU A 114 11.65 -15.35 8.55
N ALA A 115 11.71 -14.86 9.80
CA ALA A 115 12.70 -15.29 10.81
C ALA A 115 12.28 -16.57 11.58
#